data_AF-A0A2P5FVT6-F1
#
_entry.id   AF-A0A2P5FVT6-F1
#
_cell.length_a   1.000
_cell.length_b   1.000
_cell.length_c   1.000
_cell.angle_alpha   90.00
_cell.angle_beta   90.00
_cell.angle_gamma   90.00
#
_symmetry.space_group_name_H-M   'P 1'
#
loop_
_entity.id
_entity.type
_entity.pdbx_description
1 polymer ?
#
loop_
_entity_poly.entity_id
_entity_poly.type
_entity_poly.pdbx_seq_one_letter_code
_entity_poly.pdbx_strand_id
1 'polypeptide(L)'
;MEQMRLMLERNHNQPQPPVIPLRQENSEPIYERFRKQHPIDFVGGADPYISEEWIKSLEVIFEYMKLSDEDRVSCAVYMLKLGARN
;
A
#
# COMPACT_ATOMS: atom_id res chain seq x y z
N MET A 1 25.47 11.74 47.83
CA MET A 1 24.31 11.10 47.14
C MET A 1 23.48 12.10 46.34
N GLU A 2 23.46 13.39 46.71
CA GLU A 2 22.66 14.42 46.02
C GLU A 2 23.15 14.74 44.59
N GLN A 3 24.46 14.64 44.33
CA GLN A 3 25.05 14.84 42.99
C GLN A 3 24.46 13.88 41.95
N MET A 4 24.16 12.64 42.34
CA MET A 4 23.60 11.62 41.45
C MET A 4 22.11 11.86 41.17
N ARG A 5 21.37 12.42 42.13
CA ARG A 5 19.99 12.86 41.93
C ARG A 5 19.90 14.04 40.97
N LEU A 6 20.78 15.04 41.11
CA LEU A 6 20.81 16.20 40.21
C LEU A 6 21.12 15.82 38.77
N MET A 7 21.99 14.83 38.54
CA MET A 7 22.27 14.33 37.19
C MET A 7 21.07 13.61 36.57
N LEU A 8 20.32 12.82 37.36
CA LEU A 8 19.13 12.11 36.90
C LEU A 8 17.97 13.09 36.62
N GLU A 9 17.80 14.11 37.45
CA GLU A 9 16.77 15.13 37.33
C GLU A 9 17.00 16.05 36.11
N ARG A 10 18.27 16.35 35.82
CA ARG A 10 18.66 17.10 34.61
C ARG A 10 18.35 16.32 33.32
N ASN A 11 18.43 15.00 33.35
CA ASN A 11 18.11 14.15 32.20
C ASN A 11 16.59 14.02 31.98
N HIS A 12 15.80 13.96 33.07
CA HIS A 12 14.34 13.91 33.00
C HIS A 12 13.67 15.22 32.57
N ASN A 13 14.35 16.35 32.78
CA ASN A 13 13.82 17.68 32.43
C ASN A 13 14.37 18.24 31.11
N GLN A 14 15.11 17.44 30.33
CA GLN A 14 15.47 17.85 28.98
C GLN A 14 14.23 17.69 28.08
N PRO A 15 13.75 18.75 27.41
CA PRO A 15 12.69 18.62 26.43
C PRO A 15 13.19 17.63 25.37
N GLN A 16 12.59 16.44 25.35
CA GLN A 16 12.86 15.47 24.32
C GLN A 16 12.56 16.16 22.99
N PRO A 17 13.46 16.13 21.99
CA PRO A 17 13.13 16.67 20.68
C PRO A 17 11.81 16.04 20.27
N PRO A 18 10.85 16.80 19.70
CA PRO A 18 9.60 16.23 19.25
C PRO A 18 9.97 15.05 18.36
N VAL A 19 9.56 13.85 18.79
CA VAL A 19 9.60 12.66 17.96
C VAL A 19 8.71 12.98 16.77
N ILE A 20 9.30 13.54 15.71
CA ILE A 20 8.63 13.71 14.43
C ILE A 20 8.26 12.28 14.07
N PRO A 21 6.96 11.90 14.03
CA PRO A 21 6.60 10.59 13.55
C PRO A 21 7.21 10.49 12.17
N LEU A 22 8.18 9.58 12.03
CA LEU A 22 8.90 9.34 10.79
C LEU A 22 7.81 9.25 9.74
N ARG A 23 7.79 10.26 8.84
CA ARG A 23 6.75 10.47 7.84
C ARG A 23 6.37 9.08 7.36
N GLN A 24 5.15 8.65 7.67
CA GLN A 24 4.65 7.35 7.22
C GLN A 24 4.45 7.49 5.71
N GLU A 25 5.56 7.51 4.96
CA GLU A 25 5.68 7.53 3.49
C GLU A 25 4.90 6.38 2.84
N ASN A 26 4.38 5.47 3.65
CA ASN A 26 3.68 4.28 3.25
C ASN A 26 2.25 4.17 3.80
N SER A 27 1.64 5.29 4.22
CA SER A 27 0.21 5.30 4.63
C SER A 27 -0.74 5.28 3.44
N GLU A 28 -0.21 5.35 2.22
CA GLU A 28 -1.06 5.32 1.05
C GLU A 28 -1.64 3.90 0.90
N PRO A 29 -2.99 3.77 0.87
CA PRO A 29 -3.65 2.48 0.82
C PRO A 29 -3.25 1.71 -0.44
N ILE A 30 -3.20 0.39 -0.32
CA ILE A 30 -2.70 -0.52 -1.36
C ILE A 30 -3.41 -0.31 -2.71
N TYR A 31 -4.70 0.00 -2.70
CA TYR A 31 -5.46 0.28 -3.92
C TYR A 31 -4.97 1.53 -4.67
N GLU A 32 -4.45 2.56 -3.97
CA GLU A 32 -3.94 3.78 -4.63
C GLU A 32 -2.62 3.50 -5.32
N ARG A 33 -1.75 2.70 -4.69
CA ARG A 33 -0.51 2.24 -5.32
C ARG A 33 -0.79 1.37 -6.53
N PHE A 34 -1.77 0.48 -6.42
CA PHE A 34 -2.24 -0.34 -7.52
C PHE A 34 -2.74 0.52 -8.69
N ARG A 35 -3.58 1.53 -8.42
CA ARG A 35 -4.07 2.46 -9.45
C ARG A 35 -2.95 3.25 -10.13
N LYS A 36 -1.90 3.62 -9.40
CA LYS A 36 -0.71 4.31 -9.95
C LYS A 36 0.09 3.43 -10.91
N GLN A 37 -0.07 2.10 -10.87
CA GLN A 37 0.54 1.20 -11.86
C GLN A 37 -0.20 1.21 -13.21
N HIS A 38 -1.30 1.96 -13.34
CA HIS A 38 -2.14 2.01 -14.54
C HIS A 38 -2.46 0.60 -15.07
N PRO A 39 -3.09 -0.26 -14.24
CA PRO A 39 -3.47 -1.60 -14.66
C PRO A 39 -4.35 -1.54 -15.90
N ILE A 40 -4.17 -2.50 -16.83
CA ILE A 40 -4.99 -2.58 -18.03
C ILE A 40 -6.45 -2.78 -17.61
N ASP A 41 -7.36 -1.99 -18.18
CA ASP A 41 -8.78 -2.15 -17.94
C ASP A 41 -9.28 -3.46 -18.54
N PHE A 42 -10.18 -4.12 -17.82
CA PHE A 42 -10.83 -5.31 -18.36
C PHE A 42 -11.87 -4.88 -19.41
N VAL A 43 -11.51 -5.02 -20.68
CA VAL A 43 -12.45 -4.88 -21.79
C VAL A 43 -13.13 -6.24 -21.97
N GLY A 44 -14.28 -6.41 -21.30
CA GLY A 44 -15.06 -7.65 -21.41
C GLY A 44 -15.32 -8.01 -22.86
N GLY A 45 -15.22 -9.31 -23.19
CA GLY A 45 -15.38 -9.80 -24.55
C GLY A 45 -15.56 -11.32 -24.60
N ALA A 46 -16.00 -11.84 -25.75
CA ALA A 46 -16.19 -13.28 -25.96
C ALA A 46 -14.87 -14.06 -26.15
N ASP A 47 -13.75 -13.34 -26.28
CA ASP A 47 -12.44 -13.93 -26.51
C ASP A 47 -11.75 -14.27 -25.18
N PRO A 48 -11.48 -15.57 -24.90
CA PRO A 48 -10.79 -15.98 -23.68
C PRO A 48 -9.35 -15.45 -23.58
N TYR A 49 -8.70 -15.15 -24.71
CA TYR A 49 -7.34 -14.61 -24.74
C TYR A 49 -7.27 -13.21 -24.10
N ILE A 50 -8.29 -12.38 -24.32
CA ILE A 50 -8.37 -11.03 -23.73
C ILE A 50 -8.43 -11.12 -22.20
N SER A 51 -9.17 -12.11 -21.68
CA SER A 51 -9.25 -12.36 -20.25
C SER A 51 -7.92 -12.87 -19.67
N GLU A 52 -7.24 -13.75 -20.40
CA GLU A 52 -5.95 -14.29 -19.97
C GLU A 52 -4.85 -13.22 -19.93
N GLU A 53 -4.74 -12.39 -20.97
CA GLU A 53 -3.75 -11.29 -21.01
C GLU A 53 -4.01 -10.24 -19.92
N TRP A 54 -5.29 -9.96 -19.63
CA TRP A 54 -5.65 -9.09 -18.52
C TRP A 54 -5.22 -9.67 -17.16
N ILE A 55 -5.44 -10.97 -16.92
CA ILE A 55 -5.01 -11.64 -15.68
C ILE A 55 -3.48 -11.60 -15.56
N LYS A 56 -2.73 -11.93 -16.63
CA LYS A 56 -1.26 -11.87 -16.61
C LYS A 56 -0.74 -10.47 -16.28
N SER A 57 -1.39 -9.43 -16.82
CA SER A 57 -1.04 -8.04 -16.50
C SER A 57 -1.21 -7.73 -15.01
N LEU A 58 -2.29 -8.24 -14.39
CA LEU A 58 -2.50 -8.10 -12.95
C LEU A 58 -1.46 -8.85 -12.13
N GLU A 59 -1.11 -10.07 -12.53
CA GLU A 59 -0.12 -10.90 -11.82
C GLU A 59 1.24 -10.20 -11.73
N VAL A 60 1.69 -9.57 -12.83
CA VAL A 60 2.94 -8.78 -12.84
C VAL A 60 2.90 -7.66 -11.80
N ILE A 61 1.78 -6.93 -11.71
CA ILE A 61 1.62 -5.83 -10.75
C ILE A 61 1.56 -6.35 -9.31
N PHE A 62 0.83 -7.44 -9.08
CA PHE A 62 0.72 -8.07 -7.76
C PHE A 62 2.06 -8.59 -7.25
N GLU A 63 2.86 -9.19 -8.14
CA GLU A 63 4.19 -9.68 -7.81
C GLU A 63 5.19 -8.55 -7.57
N TYR A 64 5.09 -7.46 -8.34
CA TYR A 64 5.90 -6.26 -8.17
C TYR A 64 5.63 -5.58 -6.83
N MET A 65 4.36 -5.40 -6.47
CA MET A 65 3.96 -4.75 -5.21
C MET A 65 3.95 -5.69 -4.00
N LYS A 66 4.22 -6.99 -4.20
CA LYS A 66 4.19 -8.04 -3.17
C LYS A 66 2.87 -8.06 -2.39
N LEU A 67 1.74 -8.01 -3.11
CA LEU A 67 0.42 -8.04 -2.50
C LEU A 67 0.10 -9.40 -1.89
N SER A 68 -0.58 -9.39 -0.74
CA SER A 68 -1.22 -10.56 -0.13
C SER A 68 -2.45 -11.00 -0.92
N ASP A 69 -2.86 -12.26 -0.81
CA ASP A 69 -3.99 -12.81 -1.57
C ASP A 69 -5.29 -12.02 -1.35
N GLU A 70 -5.54 -11.54 -0.12
CA GLU A 70 -6.70 -10.69 0.22
C GLU A 70 -6.70 -9.35 -0.55
N ASP A 71 -5.53 -8.73 -0.70
CA ASP A 71 -5.37 -7.47 -1.44
C ASP A 71 -5.53 -7.69 -2.95
N ARG A 72 -5.00 -8.79 -3.47
CA ARG A 72 -5.14 -9.17 -4.89
C ARG A 72 -6.60 -9.33 -5.27
N VAL A 73 -7.37 -10.06 -4.45
CA VAL A 73 -8.81 -10.26 -4.65
C VAL A 73 -9.55 -8.92 -4.61
N SER A 74 -9.24 -8.07 -3.63
CA SER A 74 -9.86 -6.75 -3.50
C SER A 74 -9.60 -5.86 -4.73
N CYS A 75 -8.36 -5.84 -5.24
CA CYS A 75 -7.98 -5.11 -6.45
C CYS A 75 -8.66 -5.67 -7.71
N ALA A 76 -8.68 -6.99 -7.89
CA ALA A 76 -9.31 -7.63 -9.04
C ALA A 76 -10.82 -7.37 -9.08
N VAL A 77 -11.52 -7.49 -7.94
CA VAL A 77 -12.96 -7.21 -7.83
C VAL A 77 -13.26 -5.74 -8.16
N TYR A 78 -12.41 -4.81 -7.72
CA TYR A 78 -12.56 -3.40 -8.04
C TYR A 78 -12.42 -3.12 -9.55
N MET A 79 -11.41 -3.70 -10.21
CA MET A 79 -11.20 -3.56 -11.65
C MET A 79 -12.36 -4.14 -12.47
N LEU A 80 -12.89 -5.29 -12.06
CA LEU A 80 -14.05 -5.90 -12.73
C LEU A 80 -15.31 -5.03 -12.61
N LYS A 81 -15.54 -4.38 -11.46
CA LYS A 81 -16.67 -3.45 -11.28
C LYS A 81 -16.59 -2.21 -12.18
N LEU A 82 -15.38 -1.79 -12.55
CA LEU A 82 -15.16 -0.68 -13.48
C LEU A 82 -15.39 -1.13 -14.94
N GLY A 83 -14.86 -2.28 -15.34
CA GLY A 83 -14.94 -2.78 -16.72
C GLY A 83 -16.29 -3.41 -17.11
N ALA A 84 -17.02 -4.01 -16.16
CA ALA A 84 -18.30 -4.70 -16.42
C ALA A 84 -19.52 -3.76 -16.53
N ARG A 85 -19.31 -2.45 -16.63
CA ARG A 85 -20.37 -1.43 -16.62
C ARG A 85 -20.80 -0.94 -18.01
N ASN A 86 -20.32 -1.59 -19.08
CA ASN A 86 -20.71 -1.32 -20.47
C ASN A 86 -21.65 -2.39 -21.00
#